data_AF-A0A3C7W416-F1
#
_entry.id   AF-A0A3C7W416-F1
#
_cell.length_a   1.000
_cell.length_b   1.000
_cell.length_c   1.000
_cell.angle_alpha   90.00
_cell.angle_beta   90.00
_cell.angle_gamma   90.00
#
_symmetry.space_group_name_H-M   'P 1'
#
loop_
_entity.id
_entity.type
_entity.pdbx_description
1 polymer ?
#
loop_
_entity_poly.entity_id
_entity_poly.type
_entity_poly.pdbx_seq_one_letter_code
_entity_poly.pdbx_strand_id
1 'polypeptide(L)'
;MDSQTTDYLATVRALSDRIVEAQRPIRILDAIKWHSDVRERFFASGCRELPAVDAAFYAERNPLDFEPREKRMELHGIERDIARQLGQLNPLSGIMRRICREYTTVVRMLEVRGTEDFGRYAEDL
;
A
#
# COMPACT_ATOMS: atom_id res chain seq x y z
N MET A 1 -29.61 11.74 -24.02
CA MET A 1 -28.57 10.70 -23.87
C MET A 1 -27.38 11.19 -23.06
N ASP A 2 -27.18 12.50 -22.86
CA ASP A 2 -26.01 13.04 -22.15
C ASP A 2 -26.00 12.81 -20.62
N SER A 3 -27.16 12.79 -19.96
CA SER A 3 -27.23 12.65 -18.49
C SER A 3 -26.62 11.34 -17.96
N GLN A 4 -26.85 10.21 -18.64
CA GLN A 4 -26.34 8.90 -18.19
C GLN A 4 -24.81 8.81 -18.31
N THR A 5 -24.23 9.43 -19.33
CA THR A 5 -22.77 9.49 -19.50
C THR A 5 -22.14 10.39 -18.44
N THR A 6 -22.76 11.53 -18.13
CA THR A 6 -22.31 12.42 -17.05
C THR A 6 -22.35 11.72 -15.69
N ASP A 7 -23.43 11.01 -15.38
CA ASP A 7 -23.58 10.27 -14.11
C ASP A 7 -22.55 9.14 -13.99
N TYR A 8 -22.27 8.43 -15.08
CA TYR A 8 -21.23 7.41 -15.14
C TYR A 8 -19.84 8.00 -14.87
N LEU A 9 -19.47 9.09 -15.57
CA LEU A 9 -18.17 9.74 -15.39
C LEU A 9 -18.00 10.33 -13.99
N ALA A 10 -19.08 10.87 -13.41
CA ALA A 10 -19.08 11.34 -12.03
C ALA A 10 -18.84 10.20 -11.04
N THR A 11 -19.47 9.04 -11.26
CA THR A 11 -19.26 7.83 -10.44
C THR A 11 -17.82 7.33 -10.53
N VAL A 12 -17.27 7.25 -11.73
CA VAL A 12 -15.86 6.87 -11.96
C VAL A 12 -14.92 7.80 -11.22
N ARG A 13 -15.13 9.12 -11.34
CA ARG A 13 -14.32 10.12 -10.65
C ARG A 13 -14.37 9.95 -9.13
N ALA A 14 -15.56 9.83 -8.56
CA ALA A 14 -15.72 9.65 -7.12
C ALA A 14 -15.02 8.39 -6.58
N LEU A 15 -15.07 7.28 -7.33
CA LEU A 15 -14.35 6.05 -6.98
C LEU A 15 -12.84 6.20 -7.13
N SER A 16 -12.37 6.90 -8.16
CA SER A 16 -10.95 7.21 -8.35
C SER A 16 -10.40 8.08 -7.22
N ASP A 17 -11.14 9.12 -6.83
CA ASP A 17 -10.75 10.01 -5.73
C ASP A 17 -10.63 9.22 -4.42
N ARG A 18 -11.56 8.30 -4.13
CA ARG A 18 -11.46 7.40 -2.97
C ARG A 18 -10.21 6.52 -2.99
N ILE A 19 -9.82 6.01 -4.15
CA ILE A 19 -8.57 5.24 -4.28
C ILE A 19 -7.37 6.13 -3.93
N VAL A 20 -7.29 7.33 -4.50
CA VAL A 20 -6.18 8.26 -4.27
C VAL A 20 -6.09 8.67 -2.80
N GLU A 21 -7.21 8.95 -2.15
CA GLU A 21 -7.26 9.26 -0.72
C GLU A 21 -6.80 8.08 0.14
N ALA A 22 -7.23 6.86 -0.19
CA ALA A 22 -6.79 5.66 0.52
C ALA A 22 -5.28 5.40 0.38
N GLN A 23 -4.70 5.70 -0.80
CA GLN A 23 -3.28 5.54 -1.11
C GLN A 23 -2.39 6.59 -0.45
N ARG A 24 -2.87 7.83 -0.27
CA ARG A 24 -2.08 8.96 0.24
C ARG A 24 -1.24 8.68 1.50
N PRO A 25 -1.75 7.99 2.55
CA PRO A 25 -0.92 7.67 3.73
C PRO A 25 0.08 6.52 3.50
N ILE A 26 -0.01 5.78 2.39
CA ILE A 26 0.86 4.64 2.09
C ILE A 26 2.15 5.14 1.43
N ARG A 27 3.07 5.65 2.25
CA ARG A 27 4.38 6.15 1.80
C ARG A 27 5.44 5.05 1.88
N ILE A 28 5.53 4.23 0.82
CA ILE A 28 6.40 3.04 0.78
C ILE A 28 7.86 3.38 1.15
N LEU A 29 8.43 4.41 0.54
CA LEU A 29 9.83 4.78 0.74
C LEU A 29 10.11 5.26 2.17
N ASP A 30 9.20 6.03 2.76
CA ASP A 30 9.32 6.49 4.14
C ASP A 30 9.19 5.31 5.10
N ALA A 31 8.26 4.39 4.82
CA ALA A 31 7.96 3.23 5.65
C ALA A 31 9.09 2.19 5.71
N ILE A 32 9.96 2.12 4.69
CA ILE A 32 11.12 1.20 4.65
C ILE A 32 12.45 1.87 5.00
N LYS A 33 12.45 3.20 5.17
CA LYS A 33 13.68 3.98 5.39
C LYS A 33 14.40 3.54 6.66
N TRP A 34 15.72 3.41 6.56
CA TRP A 34 16.60 3.23 7.70
C TRP A 34 17.08 4.58 8.24
N HIS A 35 17.21 4.67 9.55
CA HIS A 35 17.79 5.82 10.23
C HIS A 35 19.29 5.92 9.96
N SER A 36 19.86 7.12 10.08
CA SER A 36 21.27 7.37 9.74
C SER A 36 22.23 6.59 10.63
N ASP A 37 21.83 6.31 11.86
CA ASP A 37 22.58 5.51 12.84
C ASP A 37 22.81 4.06 12.36
N VAL A 38 21.86 3.49 11.62
CA VAL A 38 22.03 2.16 11.00
C VAL A 38 23.19 2.17 10.02
N ARG A 39 23.23 3.19 9.15
CA ARG A 39 24.31 3.40 8.18
C ARG A 39 25.65 3.61 8.89
N GLU A 40 25.68 4.49 9.89
CA GLU A 40 26.88 4.79 10.66
C GLU A 40 27.47 3.56 11.34
N ARG A 41 26.63 2.74 12.01
CA ARG A 41 27.05 1.49 12.63
C ARG A 41 27.59 0.47 11.63
N PHE A 42 26.92 0.33 10.48
CA PHE A 42 27.36 -0.59 9.43
C PHE A 42 28.76 -0.26 8.90
N PHE A 43 29.06 1.03 8.69
CA PHE A 43 30.40 1.44 8.26
C PHE A 43 31.42 1.41 9.40
N ALA A 44 31.01 1.71 10.64
CA ALA A 44 31.89 1.61 11.81
C ALA A 44 32.35 0.18 12.10
N SER A 45 31.51 -0.83 11.82
CA SER A 45 31.89 -2.26 11.91
C SER A 45 32.74 -2.75 10.71
N GLY A 46 33.13 -1.85 9.81
CA GLY A 46 33.88 -2.19 8.61
C GLY A 46 33.10 -3.07 7.64
N CYS A 47 31.76 -2.93 7.60
CA CYS A 47 30.86 -3.71 6.75
C CYS A 47 30.89 -5.22 7.03
N ARG A 48 31.29 -5.64 8.24
CA ARG A 48 31.40 -7.06 8.63
C ARG A 48 30.18 -7.61 9.36
N GLU A 49 29.32 -6.72 9.85
CA GLU A 49 28.11 -7.07 10.59
C GLU A 49 26.89 -6.59 9.83
N LEU A 50 25.86 -7.44 9.76
CA LEU A 50 24.59 -7.06 9.15
C LEU A 50 23.87 -6.01 10.01
N PRO A 51 23.20 -5.03 9.39
CA PRO A 51 22.33 -4.11 10.12
C PRO A 51 21.26 -4.85 10.93
N ALA A 52 21.14 -4.54 12.21
CA ALA A 52 20.07 -5.06 13.08
C ALA A 52 18.74 -4.35 12.79
N VAL A 53 18.19 -4.58 11.59
CA VAL A 53 16.92 -4.03 11.12
C VAL A 53 15.91 -5.18 11.01
N ASP A 54 15.27 -5.49 12.13
CA ASP A 54 14.23 -6.50 12.24
C ASP A 54 12.84 -5.86 12.43
N ALA A 55 11.82 -6.68 12.68
CA ALA A 55 10.47 -6.20 12.94
C ALA A 55 10.39 -5.27 14.16
N ALA A 56 11.19 -5.53 15.20
CA ALA A 56 11.23 -4.69 16.41
C ALA A 56 11.81 -3.30 16.09
N PHE A 57 12.87 -3.24 15.27
CA PHE A 57 13.40 -1.98 14.77
C PHE A 57 12.31 -1.12 14.10
N TYR A 58 11.53 -1.70 13.18
CA TYR A 58 10.46 -0.96 12.51
C TYR A 58 9.35 -0.55 13.47
N ALA A 59 8.94 -1.43 14.40
CA ALA A 59 7.90 -1.12 15.37
C ALA A 59 8.27 0.06 16.29
N GLU A 60 9.53 0.13 16.71
CA GLU A 60 10.01 1.17 17.65
C GLU A 60 10.46 2.45 16.96
N ARG A 61 11.15 2.33 15.82
CA ARG A 61 11.88 3.45 15.21
C ARG A 61 11.20 4.03 13.97
N ASN A 62 10.38 3.27 13.26
CA ASN A 62 9.71 3.73 12.04
C ASN A 62 8.31 3.09 11.93
N PRO A 63 7.40 3.40 12.87
CA PRO A 63 6.05 2.87 12.87
C PRO A 63 5.29 3.37 11.62
N LEU A 64 4.28 2.62 11.21
CA LEU A 64 3.39 3.06 10.13
C LEU A 64 2.55 4.26 10.57
N ASP A 65 2.40 5.23 9.64
CA ASP A 65 1.50 6.38 9.79
C ASP A 65 0.00 6.00 9.72
N PHE A 66 -0.32 4.70 9.56
CA PHE A 66 -1.67 4.18 9.43
C PHE A 66 -1.77 2.78 10.04
N GLU A 67 -2.98 2.37 10.42
CA GLU A 67 -3.24 1.00 10.89
C GLU A 67 -3.40 0.05 9.68
N PRO A 68 -2.56 -1.02 9.55
CA PRO A 68 -2.56 -1.89 8.38
C PRO A 68 -3.88 -2.61 8.11
N ARG A 69 -4.52 -3.15 9.14
CA ARG A 69 -5.77 -3.91 9.01
C ARG A 69 -6.91 -3.02 8.52
N GLU A 70 -7.08 -1.84 9.11
CA GLU A 70 -8.06 -0.83 8.71
C GLU A 70 -7.83 -0.39 7.27
N LYS A 71 -6.58 -0.11 6.91
CA LYS A 71 -6.23 0.28 5.53
C LYS A 71 -6.54 -0.81 4.51
N ARG A 72 -6.28 -2.09 4.85
CA ARG A 72 -6.67 -3.22 3.99
C ARG A 72 -8.19 -3.33 3.86
N MET A 73 -8.94 -3.13 4.95
CA MET A 73 -10.41 -3.15 4.89
C MET A 73 -10.97 -2.01 4.04
N GLU A 74 -10.40 -0.81 4.13
CA GLU A 74 -10.78 0.35 3.31
C GLU A 74 -10.59 0.06 1.81
N LEU A 75 -9.39 -0.39 1.41
CA LEU A 75 -9.08 -0.74 0.02
C LEU A 75 -10.00 -1.85 -0.51
N HIS A 76 -10.28 -2.87 0.30
CA HIS A 76 -11.21 -3.93 -0.07
C HIS A 76 -12.67 -3.42 -0.19
N GLY A 77 -13.08 -2.49 0.67
CA GLY A 77 -14.38 -1.83 0.58
C GLY A 77 -14.53 -1.04 -0.72
N ILE A 78 -13.49 -0.29 -1.11
CA ILE A 78 -13.44 0.43 -2.39
C ILE A 78 -13.51 -0.55 -3.57
N GLU A 79 -12.75 -1.66 -3.54
CA GLU A 79 -12.80 -2.69 -4.57
C GLU A 79 -14.22 -3.24 -4.79
N ARG A 80 -14.92 -3.54 -3.70
CA ARG A 80 -16.31 -4.04 -3.74
C ARG A 80 -17.26 -3.00 -4.31
N ASP A 81 -17.11 -1.74 -3.93
CA ASP A 81 -17.93 -0.65 -4.46
C ASP A 81 -17.71 -0.42 -5.95
N ILE A 82 -16.48 -0.52 -6.43
CA ILE A 82 -16.16 -0.44 -7.86
C ILE A 82 -16.91 -1.54 -8.63
N ALA A 83 -16.84 -2.79 -8.16
CA ALA A 83 -17.54 -3.92 -8.79
C ALA A 83 -19.07 -3.72 -8.81
N ARG A 84 -19.63 -3.18 -7.71
CA ARG A 84 -21.06 -2.94 -7.55
C ARG A 84 -21.57 -1.78 -8.42
N GLN A 85 -20.82 -0.70 -8.55
CA GLN A 85 -21.27 0.54 -9.18
C GLN A 85 -20.93 0.61 -10.68
N LEU A 86 -19.75 0.14 -11.09
CA LEU A 86 -19.31 0.18 -12.49
C LEU A 86 -19.60 -1.13 -13.24
N GLY A 87 -19.98 -2.19 -12.52
CA GLY A 87 -20.18 -3.54 -13.06
C GLY A 87 -18.89 -4.36 -13.14
N GLN A 88 -19.02 -5.68 -13.06
CA GLN A 88 -17.87 -6.59 -13.08
C GLN A 88 -17.20 -6.72 -14.46
N LEU A 89 -17.99 -6.60 -15.53
CA LEU A 89 -17.51 -6.77 -16.91
C LEU A 89 -16.94 -5.47 -17.52
N ASN A 90 -16.96 -4.37 -16.78
CA ASN A 90 -16.43 -3.10 -17.24
C ASN A 90 -14.89 -3.12 -17.18
N PRO A 91 -14.18 -2.85 -18.29
CA PRO A 91 -12.71 -2.85 -18.31
C PRO A 91 -12.08 -1.89 -17.29
N LEU A 92 -12.69 -0.72 -17.07
CA LEU A 92 -12.20 0.27 -16.12
C LEU A 92 -12.35 -0.20 -14.67
N SER A 93 -13.46 -0.89 -14.37
CA SER A 93 -13.65 -1.59 -13.10
C SER A 93 -12.53 -2.60 -12.84
N GLY A 94 -12.12 -3.35 -13.88
CA GLY A 94 -10.98 -4.27 -13.81
C GLY A 94 -9.67 -3.60 -13.38
N ILE A 95 -9.34 -2.46 -13.99
CA ILE A 95 -8.12 -1.69 -13.69
C ILE A 95 -8.17 -1.12 -12.26
N MET A 96 -9.24 -0.42 -11.90
CA MET A 96 -9.37 0.22 -10.58
C MET A 96 -9.35 -0.81 -9.44
N ARG A 97 -9.98 -1.97 -9.64
CA ARG A 97 -9.92 -3.07 -8.67
C ARG A 97 -8.54 -3.69 -8.57
N ARG A 98 -7.82 -3.81 -9.69
CA ARG A 98 -6.42 -4.28 -9.69
C ARG A 98 -5.55 -3.36 -8.83
N ILE A 99 -5.67 -2.05 -8.99
CA ILE A 99 -4.97 -1.06 -8.17
C ILE A 99 -5.27 -1.25 -6.68
N CYS A 100 -6.54 -1.47 -6.30
CA CYS A 100 -6.90 -1.72 -4.89
C CYS A 100 -6.22 -2.99 -4.34
N ARG A 101 -6.12 -4.04 -5.14
CA ARG A 101 -5.45 -5.29 -4.76
C ARG A 101 -3.94 -5.13 -4.62
N GLU A 102 -3.30 -4.46 -5.58
CA GLU A 102 -1.86 -4.15 -5.53
C GLU A 102 -1.52 -3.35 -4.26
N TYR A 103 -2.29 -2.31 -3.95
CA TYR A 103 -2.08 -1.55 -2.71
C TYR A 103 -2.40 -2.36 -1.44
N THR A 104 -3.32 -3.32 -1.51
CA THR A 104 -3.55 -4.26 -0.40
C THR A 104 -2.32 -5.14 -0.17
N THR A 105 -1.66 -5.61 -1.24
CA THR A 105 -0.40 -6.34 -1.17
C THR A 105 0.73 -5.46 -0.63
N VAL A 106 0.83 -4.20 -1.05
CA VAL A 106 1.77 -3.22 -0.47
C VAL A 106 1.56 -3.08 1.04
N VAL A 107 0.32 -2.95 1.51
CA VAL A 107 0.07 -2.84 2.96
C VAL A 107 0.51 -4.11 3.70
N ARG A 108 0.29 -5.30 3.13
CA ARG A 108 0.79 -6.56 3.73
C ARG A 108 2.32 -6.60 3.76
N MET A 109 2.96 -6.23 2.66
CA MET A 109 4.43 -6.11 2.59
C MET A 109 4.95 -5.15 3.68
N LEU A 110 4.29 -4.01 3.85
CA LEU A 110 4.63 -3.02 4.86
C LEU A 110 4.32 -3.47 6.31
N GLU A 111 3.35 -4.36 6.52
CA GLU A 111 3.00 -4.94 7.82
C GLU A 111 4.07 -5.92 8.31
N VAL A 112 4.78 -6.59 7.39
CA VAL A 112 5.79 -7.63 7.71
C VAL A 112 7.24 -7.18 7.50
N ARG A 113 7.50 -5.86 7.47
CA ARG A 113 8.86 -5.32 7.32
C ARG A 113 9.79 -5.83 8.42
N GLY A 114 11.05 -6.11 8.05
CA GLY A 114 12.04 -6.67 8.98
C GLY A 114 11.83 -8.16 9.27
N THR A 115 10.99 -8.84 8.49
CA THR A 115 10.83 -10.31 8.50
C THR A 115 11.14 -10.89 7.11
N GLU A 116 11.33 -12.20 7.04
CA GLU A 116 11.57 -12.91 5.77
C GLU A 116 10.38 -12.81 4.80
N ASP A 117 9.15 -12.64 5.31
CA ASP A 117 7.94 -12.56 4.49
C ASP A 117 7.86 -11.26 3.67
N PHE A 118 8.64 -10.23 4.02
CA PHE A 118 8.72 -8.99 3.24
C PHE A 118 9.08 -9.26 1.77
N GLY A 119 10.08 -10.13 1.54
CA GLY A 119 10.52 -10.47 0.18
C GLY A 119 9.43 -11.16 -0.64
N ARG A 120 8.64 -12.03 -0.01
CA ARG A 120 7.55 -12.76 -0.68
C ARG A 120 6.49 -11.82 -1.22
N TYR A 121 6.05 -10.85 -0.43
CA TYR A 121 5.07 -9.86 -0.90
C TYR A 121 5.65 -8.86 -1.91
N ALA A 122 6.96 -8.59 -1.86
CA ALA A 122 7.63 -7.71 -2.81
C ALA A 122 7.77 -8.34 -4.21
N GLU A 123 7.94 -9.66 -4.29
CA GLU A 123 7.99 -10.40 -5.57
C GLU A 123 6.64 -10.42 -6.32
N ASP A 124 5.53 -10.35 -5.57
CA ASP A 124 4.16 -10.38 -6.10
C ASP A 124 3.67 -9.03 -6.67
N LEU A 125 4.46 -7.96 -6.54
CA LEU A 125 4.16 -6.58 -6.97
C LEU A 125 4.83 -6.22 -8.30
#